data_AF-G0RXI1-F1
#
_entry.id   AF-G0RXI1-F1
#
_cell.length_a   1.000
_cell.length_b   1.000
_cell.length_c   1.000
_cell.angle_alpha   90.00
_cell.angle_beta   90.00
_cell.angle_gamma   90.00
#
_symmetry.space_group_name_H-M   'P 1'
#
loop_
_entity.id
_entity.type
_entity.pdbx_description
1 polymer ?
#
loop_
_entity_poly.entity_id
_entity_poly.type
_entity_poly.pdbx_seq_one_letter_code
_entity_poly.pdbx_strand_id
1 'polypeptide(L)'
;MDGDPAVEPQLDAFSLVFPLPYRVGFIVTLARVIAYDWMPMTYLVALVACFFVPLRNLPTGGRRRFLATLRRVSIGGIAEAQDGKFGDILLADVLTSYAKVFGDVFVTLCMFFSAGGSSTDHPNRSCGGTLFVPLLMAIPSMIRLRQCLIEYLRVRRAPFKESTGWGGQHLANALKYSTAFPVIITSAMQRGAGPDSDMAALHRAWLVAVTVNSLYSFYWDVAKDWDLTLFSSRERASVHHPWGLRDRLVFRSAGLYYAVIGLDLMLRCSWSMKLSPHLDKFSDYESGIFLIELLEVFRRWMWIFFRVETEWIRNTSTGLGIDDILLGDYQGKDDDD
;
A
#
# COMPACT_ATOMS: atom_id res chain seq x y z
N MET A 1 3.63 -44.66 54.33
CA MET A 1 3.66 -44.95 52.89
C MET A 1 2.75 -43.92 52.26
N ASP A 2 3.30 -42.73 52.03
CA ASP A 2 2.57 -41.63 51.39
C ASP A 2 2.74 -41.77 49.89
N GLY A 3 1.63 -41.98 49.20
CA GLY A 3 1.58 -42.01 47.74
C GLY A 3 1.71 -40.59 47.21
N ASP A 4 2.83 -40.31 46.58
CA ASP A 4 3.06 -39.10 45.80
C ASP A 4 2.09 -39.12 44.61
N PRO A 5 1.17 -38.15 44.46
CA PRO A 5 0.31 -38.10 43.29
C PRO A 5 1.19 -37.74 42.09
N ALA A 6 1.36 -38.71 41.19
CA ALA A 6 2.06 -38.51 39.94
C ALA A 6 1.53 -37.25 39.25
N VAL A 7 2.37 -36.22 39.17
CA VAL A 7 2.14 -35.08 38.28
C VAL A 7 2.23 -35.65 36.87
N GLU A 8 1.09 -35.93 36.25
CA GLU A 8 1.05 -36.26 34.83
C GLU A 8 1.74 -35.10 34.07
N PRO A 9 2.75 -35.39 33.22
CA PRO A 9 3.37 -34.35 32.44
C PRO A 9 2.28 -33.74 31.56
N GLN A 10 1.95 -32.47 31.79
CA GLN A 10 1.05 -31.72 30.92
C GLN A 10 1.64 -31.76 29.51
N LEU A 11 1.10 -32.66 28.67
CA LEU A 11 1.41 -32.69 27.25
C LEU A 11 0.97 -31.35 26.66
N ASP A 12 1.88 -30.69 25.96
CA ASP A 12 1.57 -29.44 25.28
C ASP A 12 0.44 -29.65 24.26
N ALA A 13 -0.28 -28.56 23.93
CA ALA A 13 -1.40 -28.63 22.98
C ALA A 13 -0.99 -29.25 21.64
N PHE A 14 0.27 -29.08 21.23
CA PHE A 14 0.82 -29.69 20.02
C PHE A 14 0.88 -31.23 20.11
N SER A 15 1.27 -31.78 21.25
CA SER A 15 1.31 -33.21 21.53
C SER A 15 -0.08 -33.84 21.71
N LEU A 16 -1.06 -33.06 22.17
CA LEU A 16 -2.45 -33.49 22.30
C LEU A 16 -3.21 -33.46 20.97
N VAL A 17 -2.88 -32.53 20.07
CA VAL A 17 -3.61 -32.33 18.81
C VAL A 17 -3.08 -33.21 17.66
N PHE A 18 -1.77 -33.50 17.61
CA PHE A 18 -1.17 -34.19 16.47
C PHE A 18 -0.60 -35.58 16.84
N PRO A 19 -0.99 -36.65 16.12
CA PRO A 19 -0.35 -37.96 16.26
C PRO A 19 1.15 -37.90 15.97
N LEU A 20 1.94 -38.81 16.57
CA LEU A 20 3.40 -38.85 16.44
C LEU A 20 3.94 -38.69 15.00
N PRO A 21 3.42 -39.36 13.95
CA PRO A 21 3.94 -39.19 12.59
C PRO A 21 3.77 -37.75 12.06
N TYR A 22 2.67 -37.08 12.41
CA TYR A 22 2.45 -35.67 12.03
C TYR A 22 3.39 -34.74 12.78
N ARG A 23 3.63 -34.98 14.08
CA ARG A 23 4.60 -34.19 14.87
C ARG A 23 6.02 -34.31 14.32
N VAL A 24 6.46 -35.53 14.02
CA VAL A 24 7.77 -35.76 13.38
C VAL A 24 7.80 -35.07 12.01
N GLY A 25 6.74 -35.19 11.21
CA GLY A 25 6.60 -34.49 9.93
C GLY A 25 6.73 -32.97 10.06
N PHE A 26 6.05 -32.36 11.02
CA PHE A 26 6.14 -30.92 11.30
C PHE A 26 7.54 -30.51 11.73
N ILE A 27 8.14 -31.22 12.69
CA ILE A 27 9.50 -30.91 13.18
C ILE A 27 10.52 -31.02 12.05
N VAL A 28 10.47 -32.10 11.27
CA VAL A 28 11.37 -32.30 10.12
C VAL A 28 11.15 -31.19 9.09
N THR A 29 9.90 -30.83 8.78
CA THR A 29 9.60 -29.77 7.82
C THR A 29 10.11 -28.42 8.31
N LEU A 30 9.84 -28.04 9.56
CA LEU A 30 10.32 -26.78 10.14
C LEU A 30 11.85 -26.71 10.19
N ALA A 31 12.50 -27.80 10.59
CA ALA A 31 13.97 -27.87 10.57
C ALA A 31 14.54 -27.71 9.16
N ARG A 32 13.84 -28.22 8.13
CA ARG A 32 14.20 -28.01 6.72
C ARG A 32 13.98 -26.57 6.29
N VAL A 33 12.89 -25.91 6.70
CA VAL A 33 12.67 -24.49 6.39
C VAL A 33 13.83 -23.64 6.90
N ILE A 34 14.28 -23.88 8.14
CA ILE A 34 15.42 -23.16 8.74
C ILE A 34 16.72 -23.47 7.97
N ALA A 35 16.97 -24.74 7.63
CA ALA A 35 18.16 -25.13 6.88
C ALA A 35 18.21 -24.57 5.43
N TYR A 36 17.07 -24.12 4.91
CA TYR A 36 16.91 -23.59 3.56
C TYR A 36 16.41 -22.13 3.56
N ASP A 37 16.77 -21.36 4.57
CA ASP A 37 16.40 -19.95 4.74
C ASP A 37 16.83 -19.04 3.57
N TRP A 38 17.85 -19.44 2.81
CA TRP A 38 18.29 -18.80 1.56
C TRP A 38 17.28 -18.92 0.40
N MET A 39 16.33 -19.87 0.45
CA MET A 39 15.33 -20.05 -0.60
C MET A 39 14.43 -18.82 -0.77
N PRO A 40 13.74 -18.30 0.27
CA PRO A 40 12.99 -17.04 0.19
C PRO A 40 13.77 -15.90 -0.46
N MET A 41 15.04 -15.73 -0.08
CA MET A 41 15.90 -14.67 -0.63
C MET A 41 16.20 -14.90 -2.10
N THR A 42 16.45 -16.15 -2.50
CA THR A 42 16.66 -16.51 -3.90
C THR A 42 15.41 -16.30 -4.74
N TYR A 43 14.22 -16.61 -4.21
CA TYR A 43 12.95 -16.30 -4.88
C TYR A 43 12.74 -14.79 -5.04
N LEU A 44 13.05 -13.99 -4.02
CA LEU A 44 12.98 -12.53 -4.11
C LEU A 44 13.92 -11.99 -5.19
N VAL A 45 15.17 -12.46 -5.22
CA VAL A 45 16.16 -12.09 -6.24
C VAL A 45 15.72 -12.53 -7.63
N ALA A 46 15.22 -13.76 -7.77
CA ALA A 46 14.72 -14.29 -9.05
C ALA A 46 13.52 -13.48 -9.55
N LEU A 47 12.59 -13.11 -8.68
CA LEU A 47 11.44 -12.27 -9.01
C LEU A 47 11.89 -10.91 -9.55
N VAL A 48 12.85 -10.25 -8.89
CA VAL A 48 13.41 -8.98 -9.35
C VAL A 48 14.15 -9.17 -10.68
N ALA A 49 14.97 -10.22 -10.80
CA ALA A 49 15.71 -10.53 -12.01
C ALA A 49 14.80 -10.77 -13.22
N CYS A 50 13.62 -11.36 -13.03
CA CYS A 50 12.62 -11.56 -14.09
C CYS A 50 12.19 -10.25 -14.76
N PHE A 51 12.33 -9.08 -14.12
CA PHE A 51 12.03 -7.79 -14.74
C PHE A 51 13.17 -7.28 -15.66
N PHE A 52 14.42 -7.63 -15.37
CA PHE A 52 15.60 -7.08 -16.06
C PHE A 52 16.23 -8.04 -17.05
N VAL A 53 16.16 -9.35 -16.79
CA VAL A 53 16.77 -10.38 -17.65
C VAL A 53 15.89 -10.59 -18.90
N PRO A 54 16.45 -10.53 -20.12
CA PRO A 54 15.72 -10.75 -21.35
C PRO A 54 15.41 -12.25 -21.55
N LEU A 55 14.48 -12.77 -20.77
CA LEU A 55 13.96 -14.14 -20.90
C LEU A 55 13.00 -14.22 -22.09
N ARG A 56 13.28 -15.12 -23.04
CA ARG A 56 12.54 -15.28 -24.32
C ARG A 56 11.05 -15.56 -24.13
N ASN A 57 10.68 -16.28 -23.06
CA ASN A 57 9.31 -16.73 -22.83
C ASN A 57 8.49 -15.77 -21.94
N LEU A 58 9.06 -14.65 -21.48
CA LEU A 58 8.36 -13.69 -20.63
C LEU A 58 7.96 -12.44 -21.42
N PRO A 59 6.73 -11.91 -21.24
CA PRO A 59 6.27 -10.70 -21.93
C PRO A 59 7.27 -9.53 -21.76
N THR A 60 7.94 -9.14 -22.84
CA THR A 60 8.97 -8.08 -22.81
C THR A 60 8.34 -6.69 -22.76
N GLY A 61 7.24 -6.47 -23.50
CA GLY A 61 6.52 -5.19 -23.55
C GLY A 61 6.01 -4.74 -22.19
N GLY A 62 5.32 -5.64 -21.46
CA GLY A 62 4.77 -5.34 -20.13
C GLY A 62 5.86 -4.97 -19.10
N ARG A 63 6.97 -5.73 -19.08
CA ARG A 63 8.10 -5.46 -18.18
C ARG A 63 8.77 -4.12 -18.48
N ARG A 64 9.05 -3.83 -19.76
CA ARG A 64 9.66 -2.56 -20.17
C ARG A 64 8.74 -1.38 -19.84
N ARG A 65 7.43 -1.50 -20.09
CA ARG A 65 6.44 -0.48 -19.72
C ARG A 65 6.41 -0.27 -18.20
N PHE A 66 6.32 -1.34 -17.41
CA PHE A 66 6.32 -1.27 -15.95
C PHE A 66 7.59 -0.58 -15.41
N LEU A 67 8.78 -0.99 -15.86
CA LEU A 67 10.04 -0.38 -15.44
C LEU A 67 10.15 1.09 -15.86
N ALA A 68 9.68 1.44 -17.05
CA ALA A 68 9.66 2.83 -17.51
C ALA A 68 8.72 3.69 -16.64
N THR A 69 7.51 3.21 -16.34
CA THR A 69 6.54 3.87 -15.44
C THR A 69 7.11 4.01 -14.03
N LEU A 70 7.71 2.95 -13.48
CA LEU A 70 8.34 2.99 -12.16
C LEU A 70 9.47 4.03 -12.12
N ARG A 71 10.31 4.09 -13.15
CA ARG A 71 11.37 5.11 -13.28
C ARG A 71 10.79 6.53 -13.33
N ARG A 72 9.77 6.78 -14.17
CA ARG A 72 9.11 8.10 -14.27
C ARG A 72 8.50 8.52 -12.93
N VAL A 73 7.85 7.58 -12.24
CA VAL A 73 7.22 7.84 -10.95
C VAL A 73 8.25 8.17 -9.87
N SER A 74 9.31 7.36 -9.73
CA SER A 74 10.31 7.52 -8.68
C SER A 74 11.27 8.70 -8.90
N ILE A 75 11.82 8.86 -10.10
CA ILE A 75 12.87 9.85 -10.40
C ILE A 75 12.26 11.16 -10.90
N GLY A 76 11.08 11.11 -11.52
CA GLY A 76 10.41 12.25 -12.15
C GLY A 76 10.33 12.12 -13.67
N GLY A 77 9.67 13.10 -14.29
CA GLY A 77 9.25 13.00 -15.69
C GLY A 77 7.90 12.29 -15.83
N ILE A 78 6.92 12.65 -14.99
CA ILE A 78 5.53 12.18 -15.14
C ILE A 78 5.09 12.46 -16.57
N ALA A 79 4.48 11.46 -17.20
CA ALA A 79 3.96 11.62 -18.55
C ALA A 79 2.97 12.78 -18.68
N GLU A 80 2.86 13.34 -19.88
CA GLU A 80 1.84 14.35 -20.17
C GLU A 80 0.44 13.77 -20.02
N ALA A 81 -0.58 14.64 -19.91
CA ALA A 81 -1.95 14.20 -19.69
C ALA A 81 -2.42 13.22 -20.77
N GLN A 82 -2.00 13.43 -22.02
CA GLN A 82 -2.28 12.54 -23.15
C GLN A 82 -1.39 11.27 -23.23
N ASP A 83 -0.33 11.14 -22.43
CA ASP A 83 0.71 10.10 -22.61
C ASP A 83 0.79 9.09 -21.45
N GLY A 84 -0.34 8.73 -20.83
CA GLY A 84 -0.36 7.71 -19.77
C GLY A 84 -0.11 8.25 -18.35
N LYS A 85 -0.31 9.56 -18.13
CA LYS A 85 -0.30 10.20 -16.81
C LYS A 85 -1.19 9.48 -15.78
N PHE A 86 -2.35 8.97 -16.21
CA PHE A 86 -3.24 8.20 -15.35
C PHE A 86 -2.57 6.92 -14.83
N GLY A 87 -1.86 6.19 -15.70
CA GLY A 87 -1.11 4.98 -15.32
C GLY A 87 0.04 5.29 -14.36
N ASP A 88 0.77 6.39 -14.57
CA ASP A 88 1.81 6.86 -13.65
C ASP A 88 1.23 7.18 -12.26
N ILE A 89 0.07 7.87 -12.21
CA ILE A 89 -0.62 8.19 -10.96
C ILE A 89 -1.11 6.93 -10.26
N LEU A 90 -1.71 6.00 -11.01
CA LEU A 90 -2.24 4.74 -10.47
C LEU A 90 -1.11 3.90 -9.85
N LEU A 91 0.01 3.73 -10.56
CA LEU A 91 1.18 3.02 -10.04
C LEU A 91 1.72 3.69 -8.77
N ALA A 92 1.84 5.02 -8.78
CA ALA A 92 2.36 5.77 -7.65
C ALA A 92 1.44 5.64 -6.41
N ASP A 93 0.13 5.59 -6.58
CA ASP A 93 -0.84 5.36 -5.50
C ASP A 93 -0.85 3.91 -5.00
N VAL A 94 -0.62 2.94 -5.89
CA VAL A 94 -0.41 1.54 -5.48
C VAL A 94 0.87 1.42 -4.65
N LEU A 95 1.96 2.09 -5.03
CA LEU A 95 3.22 2.06 -4.26
C LEU A 95 3.06 2.55 -2.81
N THR A 96 2.09 3.42 -2.50
CA THR A 96 1.88 3.83 -1.10
C THR A 96 1.37 2.70 -0.21
N SER A 97 0.66 1.73 -0.79
CA SER A 97 0.23 0.51 -0.10
C SER A 97 1.40 -0.44 0.21
N TYR A 98 2.55 -0.28 -0.46
CA TYR A 98 3.77 -1.06 -0.27
C TYR A 98 4.74 -0.47 0.77
N ALA A 99 4.36 0.60 1.49
CA ALA A 99 5.23 1.25 2.48
C ALA A 99 5.82 0.26 3.50
N LYS A 100 4.97 -0.60 4.10
CA LYS A 100 5.41 -1.63 5.06
C LYS A 100 6.27 -2.70 4.41
N VAL A 101 5.92 -3.14 3.19
CA VAL A 101 6.70 -4.11 2.41
C VAL A 101 8.14 -3.62 2.19
N PHE A 102 8.35 -2.32 1.90
CA PHE A 102 9.71 -1.77 1.79
C PHE A 102 10.49 -1.85 3.09
N GLY A 103 9.84 -1.58 4.23
CA GLY A 103 10.45 -1.75 5.55
C GLY A 103 10.82 -3.22 5.84
N ASP A 104 9.92 -4.15 5.53
CA ASP A 104 10.12 -5.57 5.78
C ASP A 104 11.21 -6.18 4.89
N VAL A 105 11.24 -5.83 3.60
CA VAL A 105 12.32 -6.25 2.69
C VAL A 105 13.68 -5.81 3.24
N PHE A 106 13.78 -4.60 3.81
CA PHE A 106 15.01 -4.16 4.45
C PHE A 106 15.35 -4.95 5.71
N VAL A 107 14.39 -5.18 6.60
CA VAL A 107 14.60 -5.99 7.82
C VAL A 107 15.06 -7.40 7.44
N THR A 108 14.40 -8.04 6.47
CA THR A 108 14.75 -9.38 5.99
C THR A 108 16.17 -9.40 5.39
N LEU A 109 16.52 -8.44 4.53
CA LEU A 109 17.87 -8.32 3.97
C LEU A 109 18.92 -8.09 5.06
N CYS A 110 18.63 -7.20 6.01
CA CYS A 110 19.53 -6.90 7.12
C CYS A 110 19.81 -8.14 7.97
N MET A 111 18.77 -8.90 8.34
CA MET A 111 18.91 -10.12 9.13
C MET A 111 19.69 -11.18 8.35
N PHE A 112 19.38 -11.37 7.06
CA PHE A 112 20.07 -12.34 6.21
C PHE A 112 21.57 -12.07 6.05
N PHE A 113 21.96 -10.79 5.92
CA PHE A 113 23.38 -10.41 5.78
C PHE A 113 24.10 -10.19 7.12
N SER A 114 23.40 -10.26 8.25
CA SER A 114 24.02 -10.17 9.57
C SER A 114 24.76 -11.46 9.91
N ALA A 115 25.90 -11.34 10.58
CA ALA A 115 26.69 -12.51 10.99
C ALA A 115 25.87 -13.42 11.92
N GLY A 116 25.60 -14.65 11.47
CA GLY A 116 24.77 -15.62 12.21
C GLY A 116 23.27 -15.31 12.20
N GLY A 117 22.80 -14.40 11.35
CA GLY A 117 21.37 -14.12 11.17
C GLY A 117 20.72 -15.04 10.14
N SER A 118 19.39 -15.10 10.17
CA SER A 118 18.55 -15.84 9.22
C SER A 118 17.40 -14.96 8.73
N SER A 119 16.98 -15.13 7.46
CA SER A 119 15.77 -14.51 6.93
C SER A 119 14.47 -15.19 7.39
N THR A 120 14.56 -16.34 8.06
CA THR A 120 13.39 -17.09 8.58
C THR A 120 13.21 -17.00 10.09
N ASP A 121 14.16 -16.37 10.80
CA ASP A 121 14.04 -16.11 12.23
C ASP A 121 12.98 -15.03 12.53
N HIS A 122 12.63 -14.91 13.81
CA HIS A 122 11.73 -13.85 14.28
C HIS A 122 12.24 -12.46 13.84
N PRO A 123 11.42 -11.66 13.13
CA PRO A 123 11.86 -10.40 12.55
C PRO A 123 12.41 -9.40 13.59
N ASN A 124 13.71 -9.12 13.49
CA ASN A 124 14.36 -8.08 14.28
C ASN A 124 14.18 -6.71 13.60
N ARG A 125 13.11 -6.00 13.97
CA ARG A 125 12.76 -4.66 13.43
C ARG A 125 13.76 -3.56 13.79
N SER A 126 14.74 -3.84 14.66
CA SER A 126 15.86 -2.96 14.99
C SER A 126 17.12 -3.25 14.16
N CYS A 127 17.11 -4.30 13.33
CA CYS A 127 18.22 -4.63 12.44
C CYS A 127 18.50 -3.46 11.50
N GLY A 128 19.76 -3.01 11.46
CA GLY A 128 20.18 -1.89 10.61
C GLY A 128 19.86 -0.52 11.21
N GLY A 129 19.30 -0.46 12.43
CA GLY A 129 19.03 0.77 13.16
C GLY A 129 17.57 1.24 13.08
N THR A 130 17.19 2.14 13.99
CA THR A 130 15.80 2.60 14.17
C THR A 130 15.31 3.56 13.10
N LEU A 131 16.20 4.10 12.26
CA LEU A 131 15.90 5.15 11.30
C LEU A 131 15.56 4.61 9.90
N PHE A 132 16.18 3.52 9.45
CA PHE A 132 16.04 3.05 8.07
C PHE A 132 14.63 2.57 7.75
N VAL A 133 14.01 1.79 8.63
CA VAL A 133 12.64 1.29 8.40
C VAL A 133 11.65 2.46 8.23
N PRO A 134 11.56 3.45 9.14
CA PRO A 134 10.72 4.63 8.93
C PRO A 134 11.03 5.41 7.64
N LEU A 135 12.31 5.59 7.29
CA LEU A 135 12.70 6.29 6.06
C LEU A 135 12.22 5.55 4.80
N LEU A 136 12.40 4.23 4.75
CA LEU A 136 11.94 3.40 3.63
C LEU A 136 10.40 3.39 3.51
N MET A 137 9.70 3.29 4.65
CA MET A 137 8.25 3.40 4.69
C MET A 137 7.74 4.78 4.21
N ALA A 138 8.55 5.84 4.38
CA ALA A 138 8.20 7.19 3.93
C ALA A 138 8.39 7.40 2.42
N ILE A 139 9.20 6.57 1.73
CA ILE A 139 9.55 6.75 0.31
C ILE A 139 8.33 6.90 -0.59
N PRO A 140 7.31 6.02 -0.55
CA PRO A 140 6.16 6.15 -1.44
C PRO A 140 5.40 7.47 -1.27
N SER A 141 5.21 7.92 -0.02
CA SER A 141 4.57 9.21 0.28
C SER A 141 5.44 10.39 -0.15
N MET A 142 6.77 10.30 -0.04
CA MET A 142 7.69 11.32 -0.55
C MET A 142 7.61 11.44 -2.08
N ILE A 143 7.55 10.31 -2.78
CA ILE A 143 7.37 10.28 -4.24
C ILE A 143 6.08 11.03 -4.61
N ARG A 144 4.95 10.69 -3.98
CA ARG A 144 3.66 11.34 -4.28
C ARG A 144 3.65 12.81 -3.91
N LEU A 145 4.21 13.18 -2.75
CA LEU A 145 4.36 14.58 -2.35
C LEU A 145 5.13 15.38 -3.42
N ARG A 146 6.29 14.86 -3.83
CA ARG A 146 7.13 15.49 -4.86
C ARG A 146 6.37 15.64 -6.18
N GLN A 147 5.70 14.59 -6.64
CA GLN A 147 4.91 14.63 -7.87
C GLN A 147 3.82 15.70 -7.82
N CYS A 148 3.08 15.77 -6.72
CA CYS A 148 2.00 16.74 -6.55
C CYS A 148 2.53 18.19 -6.49
N LEU A 149 3.67 18.42 -5.84
CA LEU A 149 4.31 19.73 -5.80
C LEU A 149 4.84 20.16 -7.17
N ILE A 150 5.44 19.24 -7.93
CA ILE A 150 5.92 19.52 -9.29
C ILE A 150 4.75 19.92 -10.20
N GLU A 151 3.64 19.17 -10.17
CA GLU A 151 2.44 19.49 -10.96
C GLU A 151 1.80 20.81 -10.53
N TYR A 152 1.75 21.08 -9.23
CA TYR A 152 1.29 22.38 -8.74
C TYR A 152 2.15 23.54 -9.30
N LEU A 153 3.47 23.42 -9.22
CA LEU A 153 4.40 24.42 -9.77
C LEU A 153 4.29 24.53 -11.30
N ARG A 154 4.03 23.42 -12.00
CA ARG A 154 3.80 23.40 -13.45
C ARG A 154 2.54 24.20 -13.82
N VAL A 155 1.41 23.95 -13.15
CA VAL A 155 0.17 24.71 -13.38
C VAL A 155 0.34 26.19 -13.03
N ARG A 156 1.07 26.50 -11.97
CA ARG A 156 1.37 27.88 -11.56
C ARG A 156 2.23 28.67 -12.54
N ARG A 157 3.08 27.98 -13.32
CA ARG A 157 3.96 28.58 -14.34
C ARG A 157 3.32 28.64 -15.73
N ALA A 158 2.34 27.78 -15.99
CA ALA A 158 1.61 27.77 -17.26
C ALA A 158 0.62 28.94 -17.34
N PRO A 159 0.23 29.38 -18.56
CA PRO A 159 -0.88 30.31 -18.74
C PRO A 159 -2.14 29.78 -18.06
N PHE A 160 -2.89 30.67 -17.39
CA PHE A 160 -4.12 30.29 -16.70
C PHE A 160 -5.12 29.67 -17.68
N LYS A 161 -5.58 28.46 -17.36
CA LYS A 161 -6.72 27.81 -18.03
C LYS A 161 -7.81 27.61 -16.99
N GLU A 162 -9.02 28.07 -17.30
CA GLU A 162 -10.17 27.98 -16.40
C GLU A 162 -10.46 26.52 -15.97
N SER A 163 -10.27 25.56 -16.89
CA SER A 163 -10.45 24.13 -16.63
C SER A 163 -9.49 23.54 -15.60
N THR A 164 -8.26 24.07 -15.48
CA THR A 164 -7.27 23.61 -14.48
C THR A 164 -7.22 24.49 -13.23
N GLY A 165 -7.78 25.70 -13.31
CA GLY A 165 -7.70 26.71 -12.26
C GLY A 165 -6.25 27.07 -11.88
N TRP A 166 -6.04 27.49 -10.63
CA TRP A 166 -4.73 27.88 -10.10
C TRP A 166 -3.86 26.70 -9.61
N GLY A 167 -4.33 25.45 -9.79
CA GLY A 167 -3.63 24.24 -9.35
C GLY A 167 -3.90 23.81 -7.90
N GLY A 168 -4.89 24.38 -7.22
CA GLY A 168 -5.19 24.07 -5.82
C GLY A 168 -5.42 22.59 -5.51
N GLN A 169 -5.97 21.82 -6.45
CA GLN A 169 -6.13 20.36 -6.29
C GLN A 169 -4.80 19.62 -6.17
N HIS A 170 -3.76 20.03 -6.92
CA HIS A 170 -2.44 19.41 -6.79
C HIS A 170 -1.82 19.70 -5.42
N LEU A 171 -1.98 20.93 -4.91
CA LEU A 171 -1.50 21.30 -3.58
C LEU A 171 -2.27 20.57 -2.47
N ALA A 172 -3.59 20.42 -2.62
CA ALA A 172 -4.40 19.62 -1.70
C ALA A 172 -3.92 18.15 -1.69
N ASN A 173 -3.62 17.59 -2.86
CA ASN A 173 -3.08 16.23 -2.95
C ASN A 173 -1.69 16.12 -2.30
N ALA A 174 -0.83 17.12 -2.47
CA ALA A 174 0.46 17.20 -1.79
C ALA A 174 0.29 17.17 -0.26
N LEU A 175 -0.65 17.98 0.26
CA LEU A 175 -0.98 18.01 1.68
C LEU A 175 -1.50 16.65 2.18
N LYS A 176 -2.29 15.94 1.35
CA LYS A 176 -2.76 14.58 1.68
C LYS A 176 -1.57 13.65 1.95
N TYR A 177 -0.61 13.55 1.03
CA TYR A 177 0.54 12.66 1.23
C TYR A 177 1.50 13.15 2.32
N SER A 178 1.58 14.46 2.60
CA SER A 178 2.39 14.96 3.71
C SER A 178 1.85 14.53 5.08
N THR A 179 0.55 14.26 5.20
CA THR A 179 -0.04 13.79 6.48
C THR A 179 0.45 12.40 6.91
N ALA A 180 1.10 11.63 6.03
CA ALA A 180 1.71 10.36 6.40
C ALA A 180 2.99 10.53 7.24
N PHE A 181 3.75 11.62 7.05
CA PHE A 181 5.04 11.81 7.75
C PHE A 181 4.89 11.96 9.26
N PRO A 182 3.94 12.77 9.79
CA PRO A 182 3.71 12.83 11.24
C PRO A 182 3.39 11.46 11.85
N VAL A 183 2.64 10.60 11.15
CA VAL A 183 2.34 9.24 11.62
C VAL A 183 3.62 8.39 11.70
N ILE A 184 4.43 8.41 10.65
CA ILE A 184 5.69 7.65 10.57
C ILE A 184 6.69 8.14 11.62
N ILE A 185 6.85 9.45 11.75
CA ILE A 185 7.79 10.08 12.69
C ILE A 185 7.39 9.76 14.13
N THR A 186 6.13 9.99 14.50
CA THR A 186 5.68 9.74 15.87
C THR A 186 5.71 8.24 16.22
N SER A 187 5.43 7.36 15.26
CA SER A 187 5.60 5.90 15.43
C SER A 187 7.07 5.51 15.65
N ALA A 188 8.00 6.10 14.88
CA ALA A 188 9.43 5.88 15.05
C ALA A 188 9.96 6.40 16.40
N MET A 189 9.51 7.60 16.81
CA MET A 189 9.87 8.19 18.09
C MET A 189 9.39 7.32 19.26
N GLN A 190 8.17 6.78 19.22
CA GLN A 190 7.68 5.89 20.27
C GLN A 190 8.52 4.61 20.41
N ARG A 191 8.98 4.03 19.29
CA ARG A 191 9.87 2.85 19.32
C ARG A 191 11.27 3.15 19.87
N GLY A 192 11.78 4.35 19.64
CA GLY A 192 13.10 4.78 20.10
C GLY A 192 13.11 5.56 21.42
N ALA A 193 11.95 5.76 22.04
CA ALA A 193 11.82 6.61 23.21
C ALA A 193 12.31 5.92 24.48
N GLY A 194 13.19 6.61 25.21
CA GLY A 194 13.76 6.14 26.48
C GLY A 194 12.79 6.27 27.66
N PRO A 195 13.19 5.79 28.87
CA PRO A 195 12.33 5.74 30.05
C PRO A 195 11.73 7.09 30.48
N ASP A 196 12.45 8.19 30.23
CA ASP A 196 12.05 9.56 30.62
C ASP A 196 11.12 10.25 29.60
N SER A 197 10.79 9.58 28.49
CA SER A 197 9.99 10.18 27.43
C SER A 197 8.50 10.24 27.81
N ASP A 198 7.82 11.35 27.51
CA ASP A 198 6.36 11.45 27.66
C ASP A 198 5.64 10.62 26.57
N MET A 199 5.57 9.31 26.79
CA MET A 199 4.90 8.35 25.91
C MET A 199 3.42 8.69 25.70
N ALA A 200 2.77 9.29 26.70
CA ALA A 200 1.37 9.66 26.60
C ALA A 200 1.17 10.82 25.63
N ALA A 201 2.04 11.85 25.66
CA ALA A 201 2.03 12.93 24.68
C ALA A 201 2.35 12.43 23.27
N LEU A 202 3.37 11.57 23.12
CA LEU A 202 3.71 10.97 21.83
C LEU A 202 2.55 10.13 21.27
N HIS A 203 1.87 9.36 22.12
CA HIS A 203 0.71 8.56 21.72
C HIS A 203 -0.47 9.43 21.28
N ARG A 204 -0.78 10.51 22.02
CA ARG A 204 -1.80 11.49 21.62
C ARG A 204 -1.47 12.15 20.29
N ALA A 205 -0.22 12.57 20.09
CA ALA A 205 0.24 13.18 18.84
C ALA A 205 0.11 12.19 17.66
N TRP A 206 0.50 10.93 17.87
CA TRP A 206 0.32 9.87 16.89
C TRP A 206 -1.16 9.63 16.55
N LEU A 207 -2.05 9.57 17.55
CA LEU A 207 -3.48 9.37 17.34
C LEU A 207 -4.11 10.51 16.51
N VAL A 208 -3.71 11.75 16.77
CA VAL A 208 -4.12 12.91 15.97
C VAL A 208 -3.59 12.79 14.55
N ALA A 209 -2.30 12.49 14.37
CA ALA A 209 -1.68 12.34 13.05
C ALA A 209 -2.38 11.25 12.22
N VAL A 210 -2.64 10.10 12.84
CA VAL A 210 -3.37 8.98 12.25
C VAL A 210 -4.77 9.40 11.84
N THR A 211 -5.51 10.04 12.74
CA THR A 211 -6.90 10.47 12.48
C THR A 211 -6.96 11.44 11.31
N VAL A 212 -6.07 12.44 11.28
CA VAL A 212 -5.98 13.41 10.18
C VAL A 212 -5.62 12.71 8.87
N ASN A 213 -4.63 11.83 8.88
CA ASN A 213 -4.22 11.09 7.69
C ASN A 213 -5.35 10.21 7.14
N SER A 214 -5.97 9.39 8.01
CA SER A 214 -7.05 8.47 7.64
C SER A 214 -8.26 9.21 7.09
N LEU A 215 -8.75 10.24 7.79
CA LEU A 215 -9.93 11.00 7.37
C LEU A 215 -9.68 11.81 6.11
N TYR A 216 -8.52 12.47 5.99
CA TYR A 216 -8.24 13.26 4.80
C TYR A 216 -8.09 12.35 3.57
N SER A 217 -7.37 11.24 3.69
CA SER A 217 -7.26 10.35 2.54
C SER A 217 -8.53 9.53 2.27
N PHE A 218 -9.42 9.28 3.24
CA PHE A 218 -10.78 8.78 2.99
C PHE A 218 -11.64 9.78 2.22
N TYR A 219 -11.63 11.05 2.64
CA TYR A 219 -12.27 12.14 1.89
C TYR A 219 -11.76 12.17 0.45
N TRP A 220 -10.45 12.01 0.26
CA TRP A 220 -9.85 12.02 -1.07
C TRP A 220 -10.33 10.86 -1.94
N ASP A 221 -10.36 9.64 -1.41
CA ASP A 221 -10.81 8.46 -2.16
C ASP A 221 -12.26 8.65 -2.64
N VAL A 222 -13.16 9.07 -1.74
CA VAL A 222 -14.58 9.25 -2.06
C VAL A 222 -14.81 10.47 -2.96
N ALA A 223 -14.30 11.65 -2.60
CA ALA A 223 -14.66 12.90 -3.25
C ALA A 223 -13.84 13.22 -4.50
N LYS A 224 -12.59 12.74 -4.59
CA LYS A 224 -11.66 13.12 -5.66
C LYS A 224 -11.37 11.97 -6.61
N ASP A 225 -11.05 10.81 -6.05
CA ASP A 225 -10.67 9.65 -6.86
C ASP A 225 -11.88 8.96 -7.48
N TRP A 226 -12.96 8.79 -6.70
CA TRP A 226 -14.23 8.22 -7.17
C TRP A 226 -15.26 9.25 -7.62
N ASP A 227 -14.98 10.54 -7.41
CA ASP A 227 -15.81 11.66 -7.86
C ASP A 227 -17.26 11.59 -7.35
N LEU A 228 -17.43 11.12 -6.10
CA LEU A 228 -18.74 10.99 -5.47
C LEU A 228 -19.12 12.27 -4.72
N THR A 229 -20.42 12.52 -4.64
CA THR A 229 -20.97 13.77 -4.12
C THR A 229 -21.24 13.75 -2.62
N LEU A 230 -20.81 12.70 -1.90
CA LEU A 230 -21.05 12.50 -0.47
C LEU A 230 -20.69 13.71 0.39
N PHE A 231 -19.63 14.44 0.03
CA PHE A 231 -19.17 15.62 0.75
C PHE A 231 -19.57 16.96 0.10
N SER A 232 -20.27 16.92 -1.04
CA SER A 232 -20.75 18.10 -1.77
C SER A 232 -22.14 18.49 -1.27
N SER A 233 -22.28 19.51 -0.40
CA SER A 233 -23.58 19.88 0.17
C SER A 233 -24.65 20.21 -0.88
N ARG A 234 -24.23 20.71 -2.05
CA ARG A 234 -25.13 21.08 -3.15
C ARG A 234 -25.62 19.86 -3.94
N GLU A 235 -24.73 18.91 -4.22
CA GLU A 235 -25.02 17.79 -5.12
C GLU A 235 -25.44 16.52 -4.36
N ARG A 236 -25.07 16.39 -3.08
CA ARG A 236 -25.32 15.20 -2.25
C ARG A 236 -26.77 14.74 -2.26
N ALA A 237 -27.72 15.69 -2.24
CA ALA A 237 -29.16 15.40 -2.19
C ALA A 237 -29.88 15.75 -3.51
N SER A 238 -29.17 15.65 -4.64
CA SER A 238 -29.78 15.84 -5.96
C SER A 238 -30.92 14.86 -6.20
N VAL A 239 -31.96 15.30 -6.89
CA VAL A 239 -33.10 14.45 -7.30
C VAL A 239 -32.71 13.51 -8.44
N HIS A 240 -31.67 13.86 -9.21
CA HIS A 240 -31.30 13.15 -10.43
C HIS A 240 -30.52 11.85 -10.18
N HIS A 241 -29.91 11.70 -9.00
CA HIS A 241 -29.04 10.57 -8.69
C HIS A 241 -29.13 10.13 -7.23
N PRO A 242 -28.68 8.91 -6.87
CA PRO A 242 -28.70 8.46 -5.48
C PRO A 242 -27.91 9.38 -4.55
N TRP A 243 -28.31 9.41 -3.28
CA TRP A 243 -27.74 10.31 -2.27
C TRP A 243 -26.22 10.15 -2.11
N GLY A 244 -25.46 11.22 -2.28
CA GLY A 244 -24.01 11.21 -2.14
C GLY A 244 -23.25 10.42 -3.22
N LEU A 245 -23.92 9.90 -4.24
CA LEU A 245 -23.30 9.31 -5.43
C LEU A 245 -23.31 10.31 -6.60
N ARG A 246 -22.66 9.96 -7.71
CA ARG A 246 -22.70 10.76 -8.94
C ARG A 246 -23.80 10.28 -9.88
N ASP A 247 -24.13 11.10 -10.88
CA ASP A 247 -25.19 10.84 -11.85
C ASP A 247 -24.93 9.60 -12.72
N ARG A 248 -23.73 9.49 -13.28
CA ARG A 248 -23.35 8.35 -14.12
C ARG A 248 -22.60 7.29 -13.29
N LEU A 249 -23.21 6.11 -13.14
CA LEU A 249 -22.61 4.93 -12.51
C LEU A 249 -22.49 3.82 -13.56
N VAL A 250 -21.29 3.25 -13.72
CA VAL A 250 -21.06 2.10 -14.62
C VAL A 250 -21.46 0.80 -13.94
N PHE A 251 -21.16 0.66 -12.64
CA PHE A 251 -21.65 -0.46 -11.86
C PHE A 251 -23.14 -0.24 -11.56
N ARG A 252 -24.00 -1.16 -12.00
CA ARG A 252 -25.46 -0.96 -11.96
C ARG A 252 -26.03 -0.81 -10.54
N SER A 253 -25.36 -1.34 -9.52
CA SER A 253 -25.86 -1.34 -8.15
C SER A 253 -25.30 -0.16 -7.35
N ALA A 254 -26.16 0.79 -6.98
CA ALA A 254 -25.81 1.87 -6.03
C ALA A 254 -25.38 1.30 -4.67
N GLY A 255 -25.95 0.17 -4.25
CA GLY A 255 -25.56 -0.53 -3.01
C GLY A 255 -24.08 -0.93 -2.99
N LEU A 256 -23.50 -1.27 -4.15
CA LEU A 256 -22.08 -1.59 -4.27
C LEU A 256 -21.20 -0.38 -3.92
N TYR A 257 -21.57 0.83 -4.37
CA TYR A 257 -20.81 2.04 -4.04
C TYR A 257 -20.85 2.34 -2.55
N TYR A 258 -22.01 2.24 -1.90
CA TYR A 258 -22.09 2.44 -0.45
C TYR A 258 -21.30 1.38 0.33
N ALA A 259 -21.35 0.13 -0.10
CA ALA A 259 -20.55 -0.94 0.49
C ALA A 259 -19.05 -0.64 0.37
N VAL A 260 -18.61 -0.17 -0.79
CA VAL A 260 -17.21 0.21 -1.07
C VAL A 260 -16.77 1.41 -0.24
N ILE A 261 -17.62 2.43 -0.09
CA ILE A 261 -17.36 3.58 0.80
C ILE A 261 -17.17 3.11 2.25
N GLY A 262 -18.10 2.28 2.75
CA GLY A 262 -18.01 1.74 4.10
C GLY A 262 -16.77 0.86 4.30
N LEU A 263 -16.49 -0.01 3.33
CA LEU A 263 -15.36 -0.92 3.37
C LEU A 263 -14.02 -0.19 3.29
N ASP A 264 -13.89 0.85 2.47
CA ASP A 264 -12.65 1.66 2.42
C ASP A 264 -12.41 2.40 3.74
N LEU A 265 -13.45 2.95 4.37
CA LEU A 265 -13.33 3.56 5.69
C LEU A 265 -12.86 2.55 6.74
N MET A 266 -13.48 1.37 6.78
CA MET A 266 -13.11 0.29 7.71
C MET A 266 -11.68 -0.19 7.49
N LEU A 267 -11.30 -0.46 6.24
CA LEU A 267 -9.97 -0.94 5.88
C LEU A 267 -8.91 0.15 6.04
N ARG A 268 -9.22 1.44 5.92
CA ARG A 268 -8.28 2.53 6.25
C ARG A 268 -7.89 2.55 7.70
N CYS A 269 -8.81 2.23 8.60
CA CYS A 269 -8.49 2.11 10.02
C CYS A 269 -7.45 0.99 10.27
N SER A 270 -7.34 -0.01 9.38
CA SER A 270 -6.34 -1.07 9.47
C SER A 270 -4.91 -0.57 9.19
N TRP A 271 -4.74 0.41 8.29
CA TRP A 271 -3.42 1.04 8.05
C TRP A 271 -2.88 1.69 9.32
N SER A 272 -3.77 2.33 10.08
CA SER A 272 -3.46 2.95 11.36
C SER A 272 -3.01 1.94 12.41
N MET A 273 -3.56 0.72 12.38
CA MET A 273 -3.17 -0.36 13.29
C MET A 273 -1.74 -0.85 13.01
N LYS A 274 -1.25 -0.81 11.76
CA LYS A 274 0.11 -1.22 11.37
C LYS A 274 1.22 -0.43 12.06
N LEU A 275 0.93 0.81 12.43
CA LEU A 275 1.90 1.76 12.99
C LEU A 275 1.76 1.94 14.50
N SER A 276 0.79 1.26 15.13
CA SER A 276 0.53 1.32 16.55
C SER A 276 1.57 0.50 17.32
N PRO A 277 2.44 1.12 18.13
CA PRO A 277 3.44 0.38 18.91
C PRO A 277 2.82 -0.35 20.12
N HIS A 278 1.56 -0.04 20.47
CA HIS A 278 0.85 -0.76 21.54
C HIS A 278 0.26 -2.09 21.06
N LEU A 279 0.19 -2.29 19.73
CA LEU A 279 -0.20 -3.55 19.12
C LEU A 279 1.01 -4.46 18.83
N ASP A 280 2.24 -4.07 19.19
CA ASP A 280 3.42 -4.94 19.03
C ASP A 280 3.25 -6.28 19.76
N LYS A 281 2.47 -6.33 20.86
CA LYS A 281 2.11 -7.59 21.55
C LYS A 281 1.02 -8.43 20.86
N PHE A 282 0.16 -7.82 20.03
CA PHE A 282 -0.79 -8.55 19.18
C PHE A 282 -0.13 -8.95 17.84
N SER A 283 0.92 -8.23 17.47
CA SER A 283 1.84 -8.46 16.37
C SER A 283 2.85 -9.61 16.64
N ASP A 284 2.87 -10.20 17.84
CA ASP A 284 3.59 -11.45 18.10
C ASP A 284 3.09 -12.59 17.19
N TYR A 285 1.87 -12.46 16.65
CA TYR A 285 1.40 -13.25 15.53
C TYR A 285 1.69 -12.52 14.21
N GLU A 286 2.82 -12.84 13.56
CA GLU A 286 3.18 -12.35 12.22
C GLU A 286 2.06 -12.59 11.18
N SER A 287 1.19 -13.58 11.41
CA SER A 287 -0.03 -13.83 10.64
C SER A 287 -1.03 -12.66 10.67
N GLY A 288 -1.10 -11.91 11.77
CA GLY A 288 -1.93 -10.72 11.91
C GLY A 288 -1.45 -9.58 11.02
N ILE A 289 -0.14 -9.30 11.00
CA ILE A 289 0.45 -8.31 10.09
C ILE A 289 0.19 -8.72 8.64
N PHE A 290 0.44 -9.99 8.30
CA PHE A 290 0.18 -10.50 6.95
C PHE A 290 -1.27 -10.29 6.52
N LEU A 291 -2.24 -10.57 7.39
CA LEU A 291 -3.66 -10.33 7.11
C LEU A 291 -3.95 -8.85 6.87
N ILE A 292 -3.40 -7.95 7.68
CA ILE A 292 -3.59 -6.50 7.49
C ILE A 292 -2.95 -6.02 6.18
N GLU A 293 -1.79 -6.56 5.80
CA GLU A 293 -1.17 -6.27 4.49
C GLU A 293 -2.02 -6.80 3.33
N LEU A 294 -2.57 -8.01 3.44
CA LEU A 294 -3.47 -8.58 2.44
C LEU A 294 -4.76 -7.75 2.29
N LEU A 295 -5.32 -7.28 3.41
CA LEU A 295 -6.49 -6.41 3.41
C LEU A 295 -6.20 -5.04 2.78
N GLU A 296 -4.98 -4.49 2.95
CA GLU A 296 -4.57 -3.25 2.27
C GLU A 296 -4.44 -3.45 0.76
N VAL A 297 -3.91 -4.60 0.32
CA VAL A 297 -3.88 -4.96 -1.11
C VAL A 297 -5.30 -5.09 -1.66
N PHE A 298 -6.20 -5.75 -0.94
CA PHE A 298 -7.60 -5.88 -1.33
C PHE A 298 -8.31 -4.52 -1.40
N ARG A 299 -8.09 -3.64 -0.42
CA ARG A 299 -8.62 -2.27 -0.43
C ARG A 299 -8.17 -1.50 -1.67
N ARG A 300 -6.87 -1.57 -2.00
CA ARG A 300 -6.31 -0.89 -3.19
C ARG A 300 -6.85 -1.49 -4.49
N TRP A 301 -6.97 -2.82 -4.57
CA TRP A 301 -7.60 -3.52 -5.70
C TRP A 301 -9.01 -3.01 -5.95
N MET A 302 -9.84 -2.93 -4.90
CA MET A 302 -11.17 -2.34 -4.97
C MET A 302 -11.12 -0.88 -5.43
N TRP A 303 -10.29 -0.05 -4.79
CA TRP A 303 -10.15 1.38 -5.14
C TRP A 303 -9.77 1.59 -6.61
N ILE A 304 -8.93 0.72 -7.21
CA ILE A 304 -8.53 0.83 -8.62
C ILE A 304 -9.73 0.75 -9.55
N PHE A 305 -10.69 -0.16 -9.33
CA PHE A 305 -11.85 -0.29 -10.22
C PHE A 305 -12.68 0.99 -10.26
N PHE A 306 -12.99 1.57 -9.11
CA PHE A 306 -13.77 2.81 -9.03
C PHE A 306 -12.98 4.02 -9.53
N ARG A 307 -11.65 4.04 -9.33
CA ARG A 307 -10.77 5.08 -9.90
C ARG A 307 -10.76 5.02 -11.43
N VAL A 308 -10.58 3.82 -12.00
CA VAL A 308 -10.59 3.59 -13.45
C VAL A 308 -11.96 3.93 -14.04
N GLU A 309 -13.04 3.49 -13.39
CA GLU A 309 -14.40 3.83 -13.79
C GLU A 309 -14.60 5.35 -13.88
N THR A 310 -14.14 6.07 -12.86
CA THR A 310 -14.22 7.53 -12.79
C THR A 310 -13.46 8.19 -13.92
N GLU A 311 -12.23 7.74 -14.18
CA GLU A 311 -11.42 8.27 -15.27
C GLU A 311 -12.07 7.99 -16.63
N TRP A 312 -12.61 6.79 -16.82
CA TRP A 312 -13.31 6.40 -18.04
C TRP A 312 -14.53 7.29 -18.30
N ILE A 313 -15.32 7.59 -17.25
CA ILE A 313 -16.46 8.51 -17.37
C ILE A 313 -16.01 9.91 -17.76
N ARG A 314 -14.97 10.45 -17.09
CA ARG A 314 -14.45 11.81 -17.35
C ARG A 314 -13.94 11.98 -18.78
N ASN A 315 -13.26 10.97 -19.32
CA ASN A 315 -12.77 10.99 -20.70
C ASN A 315 -13.93 10.89 -21.70
N THR A 316 -14.91 10.02 -21.43
CA THR A 316 -16.06 9.84 -22.33
C THR A 316 -17.00 11.06 -22.33
N SER A 317 -17.13 11.79 -21.22
CA SER A 317 -18.01 12.96 -21.11
C SER A 317 -17.41 14.25 -21.68
N THR A 318 -16.09 14.34 -21.79
CA THR A 318 -15.40 15.52 -22.35
C THR A 318 -15.22 15.47 -23.87
N GLY A 319 -15.73 14.42 -24.55
CA GLY A 319 -15.65 14.30 -26.01
C GLY A 319 -14.27 13.94 -26.54
N LEU A 320 -13.31 13.61 -25.67
CA LEU A 320 -12.07 12.95 -26.06
C LEU A 320 -12.41 11.48 -26.35
N GLY A 321 -12.24 11.10 -27.62
CA GLY A 321 -12.65 9.81 -28.16
C GLY A 321 -12.09 8.61 -27.40
N ILE A 322 -12.76 7.49 -27.58
CA ILE A 322 -12.51 6.16 -27.01
C ILE A 322 -11.06 5.66 -27.26
N ASP A 323 -10.31 6.32 -28.13
CA ASP A 323 -8.96 5.94 -28.55
C ASP A 323 -7.88 6.12 -27.47
N ASP A 324 -8.08 6.99 -26.47
CA ASP A 324 -7.08 7.25 -25.42
C ASP A 324 -7.17 6.26 -24.22
N ILE A 325 -8.18 5.37 -24.20
CA ILE A 325 -8.35 4.31 -23.18
C ILE A 325 -7.95 2.93 -23.73
N LEU A 326 -7.30 2.89 -24.90
CA LEU A 326 -6.57 1.70 -25.31
C LEU A 326 -5.33 1.58 -24.42
N LEU A 327 -5.42 0.65 -23.46
CA LEU A 327 -4.28 -0.08 -22.93
C LEU A 327 -3.31 -0.35 -24.10
N GLY A 328 -2.26 0.47 -24.19
CA GLY A 328 -1.59 0.78 -25.45
C GLY A 328 -1.44 -0.41 -26.39
N ASP A 329 -2.09 -0.30 -27.55
CA ASP A 329 -2.09 -1.20 -28.70
C ASP A 329 -1.42 -2.56 -28.47
N TYR A 330 -2.29 -3.55 -28.32
CA TYR A 330 -1.98 -4.98 -28.39
C TYR A 330 -1.85 -5.50 -29.83
N GLN A 331 -1.75 -4.61 -30.84
CA GLN A 331 -1.39 -5.02 -32.19
C GLN A 331 0.13 -5.06 -32.30
N GLY A 332 0.67 -6.25 -32.04
CA GLY A 332 1.94 -6.64 -32.64
C GLY A 332 1.82 -6.48 -34.15
N LYS A 333 2.59 -5.55 -34.71
CA LYS A 333 3.04 -5.66 -36.08
C LYS A 333 3.96 -6.87 -36.14
N ASP A 334 3.37 -8.03 -36.38
CA ASP A 334 3.97 -8.99 -37.30
C ASP A 334 3.78 -8.39 -38.69
N ASP A 335 4.71 -7.52 -39.10
CA ASP A 335 4.88 -7.16 -40.51
C ASP A 335 6.33 -7.48 -40.84
N ASP A 336 6.46 -8.36 -41.83
CA ASP A 336 7.67 -8.88 -42.43
C ASP A 336 8.68 -7.80 -42.83
N ASP A 337 9.95 -8.02 -42.47
CA ASP A 337 11.13 -7.97 -43.36
C ASP A 337 12.37 -8.54 -42.63
#